data_AF-A0A2F0AU18-F1
#
_entry.id   AF-A0A2F0AU18-F1
#
_cell.length_a   1.000
_cell.length_b   1.000
_cell.length_c   1.000
_cell.angle_alpha   90.00
_cell.angle_beta   90.00
_cell.angle_gamma   90.00
#
_symmetry.space_group_name_H-M   'P 1'
#
loop_
_entity.id
_entity.type
_entity.pdbx_description
1 polymer ?
#
loop_
_entity_poly.entity_id
_entity_poly.type
_entity_poly.pdbx_seq_one_letter_code
_entity_poly.pdbx_strand_id
1 'polypeptide(L)'
;MLLKRFFWLTVALSNGVGCVNEAPGVQDTTDALLRDVVIVEMDMDAPPDAMDSPDLFSDSDALDGGGIMPSEDADLATDIDAFDGSLTVDFTVPDVDANELDPDLSDMALPVADQGVDVAISDISPSDMDPPQSTGVSNSAPPLQTVVRGNPNGGARFDDVCPDGQVLIGVAGEIRNGNQYLGRLRGICGEVRIELGNPMSIGTLAGADLPLRGAFGGGVNFGVTCQAGSAVVGFSGRAGNLVDQLILHCGSLSLDGINVVAIGNMPLPPVGGNGGDPIALITCPDGQTAAGALIRAGDGIDGFGLLCSPLTVRP
;
A
#
# COMPACT_ATOMS: atom_id res chain seq x y z
N MET A 1 40.33 16.10 -6.72
CA MET A 1 40.08 15.40 -5.44
C MET A 1 38.72 14.74 -5.56
N LEU A 2 38.69 13.47 -5.98
CA LEU A 2 37.45 12.69 -6.04
C LEU A 2 37.11 12.21 -4.61
N LEU A 3 35.93 12.57 -4.13
CA LEU A 3 35.41 12.09 -2.85
C LEU A 3 34.66 10.77 -3.12
N LYS A 4 35.33 9.62 -2.96
CA LYS A 4 34.66 8.31 -2.97
C LYS A 4 33.71 8.25 -1.77
N ARG A 5 32.41 8.11 -2.01
CA ARG A 5 31.42 7.85 -0.95
C ARG A 5 31.29 6.34 -0.79
N PHE A 6 31.81 5.83 0.33
CA PHE A 6 31.56 4.45 0.75
C PHE A 6 30.20 4.39 1.46
N PHE A 7 29.29 3.57 0.95
CA PHE A 7 28.07 3.19 1.66
C PHE A 7 28.32 1.87 2.39
N TRP A 8 28.12 1.87 3.69
CA TRP A 8 28.16 0.66 4.51
C TRP A 8 26.72 0.20 4.74
N LEU A 9 26.34 -0.95 4.15
CA LEU A 9 25.07 -1.59 4.46
C LEU A 9 25.32 -2.70 5.49
N THR A 10 25.03 -2.43 6.75
CA THR A 10 25.04 -3.45 7.81
C THR A 10 23.67 -4.12 7.85
N VAL A 11 23.56 -5.31 7.28
CA VAL A 11 22.37 -6.15 7.44
C VAL A 11 22.47 -6.87 8.78
N ALA A 12 21.84 -6.31 9.80
CA ALA A 12 21.68 -6.97 11.09
C ALA A 12 20.50 -7.95 11.01
N LEU A 13 20.77 -9.25 10.92
CA LEU A 13 19.77 -10.29 11.15
C LEU A 13 19.43 -10.32 12.65
N SER A 14 18.36 -9.60 13.01
CA SER A 14 17.79 -9.61 14.36
C SER A 14 16.90 -10.85 14.52
N ASN A 15 17.48 -11.96 15.00
CA ASN A 15 16.68 -13.04 15.56
C ASN A 15 16.28 -12.66 16.99
N GLY A 16 15.03 -12.24 17.16
CA GLY A 16 14.40 -12.03 18.46
C GLY A 16 14.17 -13.37 19.14
N VAL A 17 15.12 -13.80 19.96
CA VAL A 17 14.92 -14.92 20.91
C VAL A 17 14.13 -14.38 22.09
N GLY A 18 12.85 -14.72 22.15
CA GLY A 18 12.00 -14.45 23.31
C GLY A 18 12.52 -15.19 24.54
N CYS A 19 12.75 -14.45 25.62
CA CYS A 19 13.14 -15.00 26.91
C CYS A 19 12.01 -15.85 27.50
N VAL A 20 12.22 -17.16 27.56
CA VAL A 20 11.42 -18.06 28.39
C VAL A 20 12.03 -18.03 29.80
N ASN A 21 11.22 -17.71 30.80
CA ASN A 21 11.63 -17.80 32.20
C ASN A 21 11.63 -19.28 32.62
N GLU A 22 12.79 -19.92 32.67
CA GLU A 22 12.97 -21.22 33.34
C GLU A 22 14.10 -21.19 34.37
N ALA A 23 13.93 -22.08 35.35
CA ALA A 23 14.56 -22.16 36.66
C ALA A 23 16.09 -22.44 36.64
N PRO A 24 16.81 -22.18 37.75
CA PRO A 24 18.27 -22.30 37.78
C PRO A 24 18.71 -23.77 37.87
N GLY A 25 19.48 -24.25 36.88
CA GLY A 25 20.28 -25.46 37.07
C GLY A 25 20.53 -26.34 35.85
N VAL A 26 20.92 -25.80 34.70
CA VAL A 26 21.55 -26.59 33.63
C VAL A 26 22.66 -25.75 32.99
N GLN A 27 23.91 -26.20 33.10
CA GLN A 27 25.02 -25.68 32.31
C GLN A 27 24.95 -26.37 30.95
N ASP A 28 24.58 -25.62 29.92
CA ASP A 28 24.61 -26.10 28.53
C ASP A 28 25.78 -25.44 27.79
N THR A 29 26.57 -26.29 27.13
CA THR A 29 27.75 -25.94 26.35
C THR A 29 27.29 -25.33 25.03
N THR A 30 27.29 -24.00 24.93
CA THR A 30 26.99 -23.31 23.68
C THR A 30 28.17 -23.38 22.71
N ASP A 31 27.96 -24.18 21.66
CA ASP A 31 28.73 -24.21 20.42
C ASP A 31 28.90 -22.82 19.80
N ALA A 32 30.11 -22.56 19.32
CA ALA A 32 30.47 -21.41 18.52
C ALA A 32 29.90 -21.55 17.10
N LEU A 33 28.75 -20.93 16.83
CA LEU A 33 28.29 -20.71 15.46
C LEU A 33 29.12 -19.59 14.82
N LEU A 34 30.08 -19.99 13.98
CA LEU A 34 30.72 -19.15 12.98
C LEU A 34 29.64 -18.42 12.16
N ARG A 35 29.74 -17.10 12.12
CA ARG A 35 28.91 -16.23 11.30
C ARG A 35 29.65 -15.99 10.00
N ASP A 36 29.17 -16.54 8.91
CA ASP A 36 29.62 -16.16 7.57
C ASP A 36 29.05 -14.78 7.24
N VAL A 37 29.94 -13.78 7.21
CA VAL A 37 29.63 -12.44 6.74
C VAL A 37 29.94 -12.40 5.26
N VAL A 38 28.90 -12.44 4.41
CA VAL A 38 29.05 -12.23 2.98
C VAL A 38 29.05 -10.71 2.73
N ILE A 39 30.20 -10.17 2.33
CA ILE A 39 30.34 -8.79 1.90
C ILE A 39 30.10 -8.75 0.39
N VAL A 40 29.04 -8.07 -0.05
CA VAL A 40 28.79 -7.81 -1.47
C VAL A 40 29.15 -6.35 -1.74
N GLU A 41 30.27 -6.11 -2.39
CA GLU A 41 30.60 -4.79 -2.94
C GLU A 41 29.90 -4.63 -4.29
N MET A 42 29.08 -3.60 -4.42
CA MET A 42 28.49 -3.19 -5.69
C MET A 42 29.10 -1.85 -6.08
N ASP A 43 30.01 -1.87 -7.07
CA ASP A 43 30.53 -0.66 -7.69
C ASP A 43 29.47 -0.14 -8.68
N MET A 44 28.81 0.97 -8.32
CA MET A 44 27.92 1.69 -9.23
C MET A 44 28.71 2.82 -9.89
N ASP A 45 29.10 2.62 -11.14
CA ASP A 45 29.66 3.68 -11.98
C ASP A 45 28.61 4.78 -12.21
N ALA A 46 28.93 5.99 -11.78
CA ALA A 46 28.06 7.15 -11.95
C ALA A 46 27.96 7.51 -13.44
N PRO A 47 26.75 7.75 -13.98
CA PRO A 47 26.60 8.20 -15.35
C PRO A 47 27.16 9.63 -15.53
N PRO A 48 27.83 9.93 -16.66
CA PRO A 48 28.37 11.25 -16.92
C PRO A 48 27.27 12.27 -17.29
N ASP A 49 27.31 13.40 -16.60
CA ASP A 49 26.91 14.76 -17.01
C ASP A 49 25.65 14.92 -17.89
N ALA A 50 24.52 15.24 -17.24
CA ALA A 50 23.36 15.83 -17.91
C ALA A 50 23.52 17.36 -17.99
N MET A 51 23.42 17.82 -19.23
CA MET A 51 23.69 19.16 -19.74
C MET A 51 22.80 20.28 -19.18
N ASP A 52 23.42 21.46 -19.11
CA ASP A 52 22.80 22.79 -19.12
C ASP A 52 21.62 22.90 -20.11
N SER A 53 20.56 23.60 -19.70
CA SER A 53 19.66 24.26 -20.64
C SER A 53 19.19 25.63 -20.13
N PRO A 54 19.14 26.65 -21.00
CA PRO A 54 19.04 28.06 -20.61
C PRO A 54 17.59 28.58 -20.51
N ASP A 55 17.44 29.63 -19.70
CA ASP A 55 16.36 30.62 -19.74
C ASP A 55 16.12 31.15 -21.16
N LEU A 56 14.87 31.31 -21.63
CA LEU A 56 14.50 32.34 -22.62
C LEU A 56 12.96 32.48 -22.87
N PHE A 57 12.46 33.73 -22.71
CA PHE A 57 11.24 34.43 -23.21
C PHE A 57 9.84 33.94 -22.77
N SER A 58 8.90 34.74 -22.22
CA SER A 58 8.38 36.11 -22.49
C SER A 58 7.39 36.21 -23.66
N ASP A 59 6.15 36.53 -23.28
CA ASP A 59 5.08 37.28 -23.97
C ASP A 59 4.10 36.67 -25.00
N SER A 60 2.86 37.12 -24.79
CA SER A 60 1.83 37.60 -25.76
C SER A 60 0.79 36.64 -26.37
N ASP A 61 -0.46 36.87 -25.92
CA ASP A 61 -1.67 37.21 -26.69
C ASP A 61 -2.20 36.32 -27.84
N ALA A 62 -3.40 35.80 -27.58
CA ALA A 62 -4.65 36.01 -28.32
C ALA A 62 -4.88 35.48 -29.77
N LEU A 63 -6.08 34.89 -29.91
CA LEU A 63 -6.96 34.75 -31.08
C LEU A 63 -6.92 33.45 -31.92
N ASP A 64 -8.04 32.72 -31.77
CA ASP A 64 -9.03 32.37 -32.82
C ASP A 64 -8.71 31.33 -33.92
N GLY A 65 -9.76 30.60 -34.31
CA GLY A 65 -9.86 29.91 -35.60
C GLY A 65 -9.63 28.40 -35.59
N GLY A 66 -10.72 27.66 -35.82
CA GLY A 66 -10.75 26.19 -35.89
C GLY A 66 -10.06 25.55 -37.10
N GLY A 67 -9.90 24.22 -37.02
CA GLY A 67 -9.36 23.39 -38.09
C GLY A 67 -9.54 21.90 -37.78
N ILE A 68 -10.01 21.18 -38.78
CA ILE A 68 -10.46 19.77 -38.81
C ILE A 68 -9.27 18.77 -38.73
N MET A 69 -9.48 17.65 -37.99
CA MET A 69 -8.99 16.24 -38.08
C MET A 69 -7.87 15.87 -39.09
N PRO A 70 -7.03 14.81 -38.92
CA PRO A 70 -7.34 13.52 -38.25
C PRO A 70 -6.17 12.84 -37.46
N SER A 71 -6.50 11.64 -36.98
CA SER A 71 -5.68 10.53 -36.45
C SER A 71 -4.25 10.37 -36.98
N GLU A 72 -3.29 10.23 -36.07
CA GLU A 72 -2.08 9.42 -36.27
C GLU A 72 -1.73 8.66 -34.98
N ASP A 73 -1.54 7.37 -35.17
CA ASP A 73 -1.10 6.37 -34.21
C ASP A 73 0.29 6.71 -33.67
N ALA A 74 0.43 6.74 -32.34
CA ALA A 74 1.73 6.79 -31.68
C ALA A 74 1.98 5.43 -31.02
N ASP A 75 2.49 4.49 -31.82
CA ASP A 75 3.13 3.27 -31.34
C ASP A 75 4.44 3.65 -30.63
N LEU A 76 4.35 3.84 -29.31
CA LEU A 76 5.52 3.99 -28.45
C LEU A 76 6.07 2.59 -28.14
N ALA A 77 6.86 2.06 -29.08
CA ALA A 77 7.71 0.90 -28.83
C ALA A 77 8.82 1.31 -27.86
N THR A 78 8.71 0.91 -26.60
CA THR A 78 9.82 0.93 -25.65
C THR A 78 10.72 -0.27 -25.96
N ASP A 79 11.86 0.01 -26.58
CA ASP A 79 12.99 -0.90 -26.71
C ASP A 79 13.57 -1.11 -25.31
N ILE A 80 13.33 -2.28 -24.71
CA ILE A 80 14.04 -2.75 -23.53
C ILE A 80 15.13 -3.66 -24.08
N ASP A 81 16.34 -3.11 -24.24
CA ASP A 81 17.52 -3.90 -24.55
C ASP A 81 17.73 -4.93 -23.44
N ALA A 82 17.69 -6.20 -23.84
CA ALA A 82 17.99 -7.34 -22.97
C ALA A 82 19.44 -7.22 -22.47
N PHE A 83 19.60 -7.12 -21.15
CA PHE A 83 20.90 -7.15 -20.49
C PHE A 83 21.38 -8.61 -20.45
N ASP A 84 22.25 -9.01 -21.38
CA ASP A 84 22.92 -10.33 -21.39
C ASP A 84 24.22 -10.31 -20.54
N GLY A 85 24.10 -9.82 -19.31
CA GLY A 85 25.21 -9.75 -18.36
C GLY A 85 25.33 -11.05 -17.57
N SER A 86 26.34 -11.88 -17.85
CA SER A 86 26.67 -13.00 -16.97
C SER A 86 27.28 -12.46 -15.67
N LEU A 87 26.54 -12.55 -14.56
CA LEU A 87 27.05 -12.24 -13.23
C LEU A 87 27.89 -13.42 -12.73
N THR A 88 29.21 -13.27 -12.71
CA THR A 88 30.10 -14.19 -11.99
C THR A 88 30.24 -13.72 -10.55
N VAL A 89 29.68 -14.47 -9.61
CA VAL A 89 29.92 -14.26 -8.17
C VAL A 89 31.12 -15.11 -7.78
N ASP A 90 32.24 -14.46 -7.47
CA ASP A 90 33.45 -15.13 -7.02
C ASP A 90 33.45 -15.21 -5.49
N PHE A 91 33.31 -16.41 -4.94
CA PHE A 91 33.35 -16.65 -3.51
C PHE A 91 34.81 -16.84 -3.09
N THR A 92 35.47 -15.76 -2.72
CA THR A 92 36.77 -15.83 -2.04
C THR A 92 36.53 -16.17 -0.57
N VAL A 93 36.72 -17.44 -0.21
CA VAL A 93 36.78 -17.87 1.18
C VAL A 93 38.05 -17.25 1.79
N PRO A 94 37.97 -16.46 2.87
CA PRO A 94 39.17 -15.91 3.48
C PRO A 94 40.06 -17.05 3.97
N ASP A 95 41.34 -17.00 3.60
CA ASP A 95 42.37 -17.91 4.08
C ASP A 95 42.33 -17.94 5.62
N VAL A 96 41.92 -19.08 6.17
CA VAL A 96 41.98 -19.32 7.61
C VAL A 96 43.44 -19.63 7.92
N ASP A 97 44.11 -18.71 8.63
CA ASP A 97 45.50 -18.87 9.07
C ASP A 97 45.66 -20.19 9.84
N ALA A 98 46.32 -21.18 9.22
CA ALA A 98 46.50 -22.53 9.75
C ALA A 98 47.53 -22.64 10.90
N ASN A 99 47.84 -21.55 11.60
CA ASN A 99 48.96 -21.47 12.55
C ASN A 99 48.59 -21.61 14.04
N GLU A 100 47.35 -21.96 14.40
CA GLU A 100 46.95 -22.29 15.79
C GLU A 100 46.44 -23.73 15.95
N LEU A 101 47.08 -24.70 15.29
CA LEU A 101 46.76 -26.12 15.49
C LEU A 101 47.62 -26.74 16.59
N ASP A 102 46.92 -27.18 17.64
CA ASP A 102 47.36 -28.10 18.69
C ASP A 102 48.06 -29.34 18.08
N PRO A 103 49.28 -29.72 18.51
CA PRO A 103 50.12 -30.71 17.81
C PRO A 103 49.68 -32.19 17.94
N ASP A 104 48.48 -32.49 18.47
CA ASP A 104 48.10 -33.87 18.87
C ASP A 104 47.01 -34.53 18.00
N LEU A 105 46.74 -34.01 16.80
CA LEU A 105 45.70 -34.55 15.89
C LEU A 105 46.22 -34.84 14.46
N SER A 106 47.47 -35.28 14.31
CA SER A 106 48.12 -35.48 13.01
C SER A 106 47.66 -36.70 12.19
N ASP A 107 46.79 -37.57 12.70
CA ASP A 107 46.55 -38.90 12.09
C ASP A 107 45.14 -39.11 11.48
N MET A 108 44.35 -38.05 11.29
CA MET A 108 43.05 -38.14 10.59
C MET A 108 42.96 -37.22 9.37
N ALA A 109 43.94 -37.31 8.47
CA ALA A 109 43.86 -36.70 7.15
C ALA A 109 42.90 -37.50 6.25
N LEU A 110 41.61 -37.12 6.26
CA LEU A 110 40.66 -37.55 5.24
C LEU A 110 40.93 -36.79 3.93
N PRO A 111 40.85 -37.45 2.78
CA PRO A 111 41.02 -36.78 1.49
C PRO A 111 39.84 -35.84 1.24
N VAL A 112 40.08 -34.52 1.34
CA VAL A 112 39.16 -33.51 0.81
C VAL A 112 39.29 -33.56 -0.71
N ALA A 113 38.42 -34.36 -1.34
CA ALA A 113 38.23 -34.30 -2.78
C ALA A 113 37.54 -32.97 -3.08
N ASP A 114 38.30 -32.03 -3.65
CA ASP A 114 37.81 -30.84 -4.33
C ASP A 114 36.91 -31.29 -5.50
N GLN A 115 35.63 -31.46 -5.19
CA GLN A 115 34.58 -31.61 -6.19
C GLN A 115 34.14 -30.20 -6.52
N GLY A 116 34.83 -29.57 -7.47
CA GLY A 116 34.33 -28.38 -8.14
C GLY A 116 32.96 -28.72 -8.72
N VAL A 117 31.90 -28.34 -8.01
CA VAL A 117 30.53 -28.48 -8.47
C VAL A 117 30.29 -27.33 -9.43
N ASP A 118 30.53 -27.58 -10.72
CA ASP A 118 30.10 -26.69 -11.80
C ASP A 118 28.56 -26.72 -11.85
N VAL A 119 27.91 -25.81 -11.10
CA VAL A 119 26.48 -25.56 -11.23
C VAL A 119 26.27 -24.77 -12.51
N ALA A 120 26.10 -25.46 -13.63
CA ALA A 120 25.63 -24.86 -14.86
C ALA A 120 24.18 -24.38 -14.66
N ILE A 121 23.98 -23.09 -14.43
CA ILE A 121 22.67 -22.45 -14.45
C ILE A 121 22.29 -22.22 -15.92
N SER A 122 22.04 -23.30 -16.68
CA SER A 122 21.89 -23.20 -18.13
C SER A 122 20.47 -23.04 -18.65
N ASP A 123 19.43 -23.04 -17.82
CA ASP A 123 18.04 -23.07 -18.31
C ASP A 123 17.02 -22.37 -17.38
N ILE A 124 17.25 -21.12 -16.99
CA ILE A 124 16.14 -20.27 -16.50
C ILE A 124 15.68 -19.43 -17.67
N SER A 125 14.64 -19.89 -18.37
CA SER A 125 14.06 -19.09 -19.44
C SER A 125 13.34 -17.88 -18.84
N PRO A 126 13.41 -16.68 -19.43
CA PRO A 126 12.65 -15.51 -18.96
C PRO A 126 11.13 -15.76 -18.92
N SER A 127 10.63 -16.78 -19.62
CA SER A 127 9.24 -17.24 -19.56
C SER A 127 8.87 -18.01 -18.28
N ASP A 128 9.84 -18.43 -17.47
CA ASP A 128 9.63 -19.15 -16.21
C ASP A 128 9.57 -18.22 -14.98
N MET A 129 9.77 -16.91 -15.16
CA MET A 129 9.48 -15.95 -14.09
C MET A 129 7.98 -15.73 -14.02
N ASP A 130 7.32 -16.44 -13.09
CA ASP A 130 5.94 -16.16 -12.73
C ASP A 130 5.78 -14.65 -12.48
N PRO A 131 4.71 -14.01 -13.00
CA PRO A 131 4.46 -12.60 -12.75
C PRO A 131 4.47 -12.36 -11.24
N PRO A 132 5.03 -11.23 -10.77
CA PRO A 132 5.15 -10.94 -9.34
C PRO A 132 3.79 -11.13 -8.68
N GLN A 133 3.70 -12.11 -7.79
CA GLN A 133 2.46 -12.41 -7.10
C GLN A 133 2.11 -11.20 -6.23
N SER A 134 0.98 -10.58 -6.52
CA SER A 134 0.45 -9.49 -5.70
C SER A 134 0.15 -10.04 -4.31
N THR A 135 0.88 -9.57 -3.29
CA THR A 135 0.53 -9.82 -1.88
C THR A 135 -0.83 -9.20 -1.60
N GLY A 136 -1.85 -10.04 -1.52
CA GLY A 136 -3.22 -9.61 -1.29
C GLY A 136 -3.39 -9.07 0.13
N VAL A 137 -4.26 -8.09 0.31
CA VAL A 137 -4.72 -7.66 1.64
C VAL A 137 -6.04 -8.35 1.94
N SER A 138 -6.34 -8.61 3.22
CA SER A 138 -7.65 -9.10 3.63
C SER A 138 -8.11 -8.47 4.93
N ASN A 139 -9.44 -8.39 5.09
CA ASN A 139 -10.05 -8.05 6.37
C ASN A 139 -9.80 -9.19 7.37
N SER A 140 -9.12 -8.92 8.47
CA SER A 140 -8.74 -9.97 9.43
C SER A 140 -9.81 -10.25 10.49
N ALA A 141 -10.86 -9.43 10.57
CA ALA A 141 -11.96 -9.61 11.50
C ALA A 141 -13.32 -9.17 10.88
N PRO A 142 -14.46 -9.63 11.44
CA PRO A 142 -15.77 -9.09 11.08
C PRO A 142 -15.80 -7.58 11.31
N PRO A 143 -16.38 -6.79 10.40
CA PRO A 143 -16.34 -5.34 10.52
C PRO A 143 -17.17 -4.84 11.71
N LEU A 144 -16.56 -3.98 12.52
CA LEU A 144 -17.20 -3.25 13.60
C LEU A 144 -17.99 -2.07 13.04
N GLN A 145 -19.15 -1.81 13.64
CA GLN A 145 -20.03 -0.74 13.19
C GLN A 145 -19.82 0.50 14.02
N THR A 146 -19.60 1.63 13.36
CA THR A 146 -19.65 2.94 14.03
C THR A 146 -21.10 3.33 14.32
N VAL A 147 -21.29 4.36 15.14
CA VAL A 147 -22.64 4.86 15.43
C VAL A 147 -23.22 5.53 14.19
N VAL A 148 -24.41 5.08 13.78
CA VAL A 148 -25.16 5.68 12.67
C VAL A 148 -25.63 7.10 13.04
N ARG A 149 -25.48 8.04 12.12
CA ARG A 149 -25.95 9.44 12.26
C ARG A 149 -27.01 9.78 11.23
N GLY A 150 -27.97 10.62 11.63
CA GLY A 150 -29.23 10.86 10.92
C GLY A 150 -30.40 10.25 11.70
N ASN A 151 -31.39 9.70 10.99
CA ASN A 151 -32.52 8.99 11.56
C ASN A 151 -32.23 7.47 11.63
N PRO A 152 -31.84 6.92 12.79
CA PRO A 152 -31.51 5.49 12.92
C PRO A 152 -32.72 4.57 12.71
N ASN A 153 -33.94 5.12 12.72
CA ASN A 153 -35.19 4.38 12.50
C ASN A 153 -35.78 4.63 11.10
N GLY A 154 -35.17 5.50 10.29
CA GLY A 154 -35.62 5.80 8.93
C GLY A 154 -35.12 4.78 7.92
N GLY A 155 -35.86 4.61 6.81
CA GLY A 155 -35.45 3.78 5.68
C GLY A 155 -35.16 2.30 5.98
N ALA A 156 -34.72 1.59 4.94
CA ALA A 156 -34.14 0.25 5.05
C ALA A 156 -32.65 0.34 5.39
N ARG A 157 -32.14 -0.65 6.13
CA ARG A 157 -30.72 -0.75 6.49
C ARG A 157 -29.96 -1.59 5.46
N PHE A 158 -28.78 -1.13 5.09
CA PHE A 158 -27.85 -1.79 4.18
C PHE A 158 -26.45 -1.78 4.80
N ASP A 159 -25.85 -2.97 4.89
CA ASP A 159 -24.47 -3.15 5.33
C ASP A 159 -23.64 -3.45 4.07
N ASP A 160 -23.24 -2.38 3.36
CA ASP A 160 -22.55 -2.49 2.08
C ASP A 160 -21.04 -2.62 2.32
N VAL A 161 -20.53 -3.85 2.23
CA VAL A 161 -19.11 -4.20 2.45
C VAL A 161 -18.37 -4.24 1.12
N CYS A 162 -17.16 -3.68 1.10
CA CYS A 162 -16.25 -3.82 -0.04
C CYS A 162 -15.84 -5.29 -0.24
N PRO A 163 -15.59 -5.73 -1.49
CA PRO A 163 -15.03 -7.06 -1.73
C PRO A 163 -13.72 -7.31 -0.96
N ASP A 164 -13.37 -8.57 -0.77
CA ASP A 164 -12.12 -8.95 -0.11
C ASP A 164 -10.90 -8.29 -0.79
N GLY A 165 -9.99 -7.77 0.03
CA GLY A 165 -8.81 -7.01 -0.42
C GLY A 165 -9.09 -5.58 -0.85
N GLN A 166 -10.33 -5.10 -0.68
CA GLN A 166 -10.69 -3.71 -0.93
C GLN A 166 -11.14 -2.98 0.33
N VAL A 167 -10.95 -1.67 0.31
CA VAL A 167 -11.31 -0.75 1.39
C VAL A 167 -12.17 0.37 0.82
N LEU A 168 -12.97 1.02 1.65
CA LEU A 168 -13.72 2.20 1.24
C LEU A 168 -12.74 3.36 1.04
N ILE A 169 -12.63 3.87 -0.19
CA ILE A 169 -11.79 5.02 -0.55
C ILE A 169 -12.59 6.26 -0.85
N GLY A 170 -13.93 6.17 -0.91
CA GLY A 170 -14.74 7.33 -1.24
C GLY A 170 -16.23 7.03 -1.28
N VAL A 171 -16.99 8.03 -1.71
CA VAL A 171 -18.43 7.92 -1.97
C VAL A 171 -18.81 8.72 -3.20
N ALA A 172 -19.88 8.29 -3.86
CA ALA A 172 -20.53 9.01 -4.94
C ALA A 172 -22.06 8.94 -4.80
N GLY A 173 -22.77 9.84 -5.46
CA GLY A 173 -24.22 9.86 -5.37
C GLY A 173 -24.85 11.10 -5.96
N GLU A 174 -26.05 11.41 -5.47
CA GLU A 174 -26.87 12.54 -5.93
C GLU A 174 -27.34 13.38 -4.72
N ILE A 175 -27.20 14.70 -4.80
CA ILE A 175 -27.76 15.67 -3.86
C ILE A 175 -29.12 16.13 -4.39
N ARG A 176 -30.18 16.03 -3.58
CA ARG A 176 -31.53 16.44 -4.04
C ARG A 176 -31.61 17.95 -4.24
N ASN A 177 -32.03 18.37 -5.43
CA ASN A 177 -32.27 19.78 -5.75
C ASN A 177 -33.30 20.42 -4.80
N GLY A 178 -33.00 21.62 -4.30
CA GLY A 178 -33.88 22.43 -3.45
C GLY A 178 -33.76 22.18 -1.94
N ASN A 179 -33.51 20.94 -1.51
CA ASN A 179 -33.41 20.60 -0.08
C ASN A 179 -31.98 20.28 0.39
N GLN A 180 -31.03 20.18 -0.55
CA GLN A 180 -29.59 20.03 -0.33
C GLN A 180 -29.14 18.83 0.54
N TYR A 181 -30.00 17.86 0.83
CA TYR A 181 -29.59 16.62 1.51
C TYR A 181 -29.16 15.54 0.51
N LEU A 182 -28.52 14.48 1.01
CA LEU A 182 -28.09 13.34 0.20
C LEU A 182 -29.31 12.50 -0.22
N GLY A 183 -29.62 12.51 -1.53
CA GLY A 183 -30.73 11.75 -2.10
C GLY A 183 -30.34 10.31 -2.39
N ARG A 184 -29.15 10.10 -2.96
CA ARG A 184 -28.59 8.78 -3.24
C ARG A 184 -27.12 8.73 -2.87
N LEU A 185 -26.65 7.55 -2.46
CA LEU A 185 -25.27 7.33 -2.02
C LEU A 185 -24.82 5.90 -2.32
N ARG A 186 -23.59 5.76 -2.77
CA ARG A 186 -22.83 4.51 -2.82
C ARG A 186 -21.42 4.73 -2.30
N GLY A 187 -20.82 3.69 -1.72
CA GLY A 187 -19.39 3.67 -1.47
C GLY A 187 -18.60 3.33 -2.73
N ILE A 188 -17.38 3.85 -2.81
CA ILE A 188 -16.38 3.52 -3.82
C ILE A 188 -15.29 2.74 -3.09
N CYS A 189 -15.07 1.50 -3.51
CA CYS A 189 -14.03 0.66 -2.96
C CYS A 189 -12.72 0.83 -3.76
N GLY A 190 -11.60 0.60 -3.08
CA GLY A 190 -10.28 0.60 -3.68
C GLY A 190 -9.50 -0.64 -3.29
N GLU A 191 -8.83 -1.25 -4.26
CA GLU A 191 -7.91 -2.37 -4.04
C GLU A 191 -6.63 -1.86 -3.39
N VAL A 192 -6.26 -2.44 -2.24
CA VAL A 192 -5.00 -2.12 -1.58
C VAL A 192 -3.90 -2.95 -2.20
N ARG A 193 -2.87 -2.28 -2.74
CA ARG A 193 -1.69 -2.94 -3.32
C ARG A 193 -0.44 -2.57 -2.55
N ILE A 194 0.41 -3.57 -2.37
CA ILE A 194 1.73 -3.40 -1.76
C ILE A 194 2.73 -3.70 -2.86
N GLU A 195 3.52 -2.69 -3.22
CA GLU A 195 4.60 -2.87 -4.19
C GLU A 195 5.88 -3.10 -3.42
N LEU A 196 6.47 -4.27 -3.64
CA LEU A 196 7.75 -4.66 -3.07
C LEU A 196 8.84 -3.91 -3.84
N GLY A 197 9.26 -2.76 -3.29
CA GLY A 197 10.32 -1.93 -3.82
C GLY A 197 11.25 -1.42 -2.71
N ASN A 198 12.27 -0.65 -3.10
CA ASN A 198 13.14 0.09 -2.20
C ASN A 198 13.05 1.59 -2.54
N PRO A 199 12.11 2.35 -1.93
CA PRO A 199 11.29 1.99 -0.76
C PRO A 199 10.04 1.18 -1.11
N MET A 200 9.55 0.41 -0.13
CA MET A 200 8.25 -0.27 -0.21
C MET A 200 7.14 0.79 -0.26
N SER A 201 6.18 0.60 -1.16
CA SER A 201 5.06 1.52 -1.33
C SER A 201 3.72 0.80 -1.11
N ILE A 202 2.75 1.53 -0.60
CA ILE A 202 1.36 1.07 -0.50
C ILE A 202 0.48 2.00 -1.33
N GLY A 203 -0.24 1.40 -2.26
CA GLY A 203 -1.13 2.07 -3.19
C GLY A 203 -2.59 1.67 -2.96
N THR A 204 -3.48 2.49 -3.47
CA THR A 204 -4.89 2.15 -3.62
C THR A 204 -5.30 2.38 -5.06
N LEU A 205 -5.84 1.36 -5.72
CA LEU A 205 -6.39 1.47 -7.07
C LEU A 205 -7.92 1.46 -7.01
N ALA A 206 -8.56 2.01 -8.03
CA ALA A 206 -10.02 1.96 -8.13
C ALA A 206 -10.50 0.49 -8.14
N GLY A 207 -11.42 0.17 -7.25
CA GLY A 207 -12.00 -1.16 -7.09
C GLY A 207 -13.48 -1.18 -7.49
N ALA A 208 -14.29 -1.89 -6.72
CA ALA A 208 -15.71 -2.02 -6.96
C ALA A 208 -16.50 -0.77 -6.53
N ASP A 209 -17.56 -0.45 -7.28
CA ASP A 209 -18.62 0.42 -6.79
C ASP A 209 -19.64 -0.39 -5.99
N LEU A 210 -20.01 0.09 -4.80
CA LEU A 210 -21.09 -0.50 -4.02
C LEU A 210 -22.47 -0.13 -4.61
N PRO A 211 -23.55 -0.86 -4.27
CA PRO A 211 -24.88 -0.54 -4.76
C PRO A 211 -25.33 0.88 -4.39
N LEU A 212 -25.97 1.57 -5.34
CA LEU A 212 -26.52 2.90 -5.11
C LEU A 212 -27.80 2.83 -4.29
N ARG A 213 -27.78 3.41 -3.08
CA ARG A 213 -28.89 3.45 -2.13
C ARG A 213 -29.63 4.78 -2.18
N GLY A 214 -30.90 4.79 -1.76
CA GLY A 214 -31.80 5.95 -1.83
C GLY A 214 -32.70 5.95 -3.07
N ALA A 215 -33.90 6.54 -2.95
CA ALA A 215 -34.91 6.50 -4.00
C ALA A 215 -35.03 7.80 -4.82
N PHE A 216 -34.74 8.97 -4.24
CA PHE A 216 -34.84 10.24 -4.97
C PHE A 216 -33.63 10.50 -5.86
N GLY A 217 -33.82 10.34 -7.18
CA GLY A 217 -32.88 10.82 -8.20
C GLY A 217 -33.22 12.21 -8.75
N GLY A 218 -32.49 12.64 -9.79
CA GLY A 218 -32.69 13.93 -10.46
C GLY A 218 -31.98 15.10 -9.78
N GLY A 219 -30.97 14.77 -8.97
CA GLY A 219 -30.15 15.71 -8.21
C GLY A 219 -28.90 16.18 -8.95
N VAL A 220 -28.00 16.84 -8.22
CA VAL A 220 -26.64 17.12 -8.67
C VAL A 220 -25.75 15.92 -8.29
N ASN A 221 -25.06 15.35 -9.28
CA ASN A 221 -24.11 14.26 -9.05
C ASN A 221 -22.89 14.76 -8.27
N PHE A 222 -22.36 13.92 -7.39
CA PHE A 222 -21.08 14.16 -6.73
C PHE A 222 -20.27 12.88 -6.63
N GLY A 223 -18.96 13.05 -6.45
CA GLY A 223 -18.03 11.98 -6.12
C GLY A 223 -16.84 12.57 -5.37
N VAL A 224 -16.46 11.95 -4.26
CA VAL A 224 -15.27 12.32 -3.49
C VAL A 224 -14.52 11.05 -3.11
N THR A 225 -13.21 11.06 -3.33
CA THR A 225 -12.32 9.93 -3.05
C THR A 225 -11.08 10.43 -2.32
N CYS A 226 -10.53 9.56 -1.47
CA CYS A 226 -9.22 9.72 -0.88
C CYS A 226 -8.14 9.76 -1.97
N GLN A 227 -6.98 10.33 -1.63
CA GLN A 227 -5.79 10.28 -2.48
C GLN A 227 -5.28 8.83 -2.59
N ALA A 228 -4.46 8.56 -3.61
CA ALA A 228 -3.80 7.26 -3.77
C ALA A 228 -3.00 6.88 -2.51
N GLY A 229 -3.06 5.61 -2.13
CA GLY A 229 -2.41 5.10 -0.91
C GLY A 229 -3.12 5.52 0.38
N SER A 230 -4.38 5.98 0.30
CA SER A 230 -5.18 6.37 1.47
C SER A 230 -6.56 5.72 1.45
N ALA A 231 -7.14 5.54 2.63
CA ALA A 231 -8.48 4.97 2.79
C ALA A 231 -9.32 5.80 3.76
N VAL A 232 -10.63 5.60 3.74
CA VAL A 232 -11.55 6.25 4.68
C VAL A 232 -11.32 5.67 6.09
N VAL A 233 -11.08 6.54 7.05
CA VAL A 233 -10.88 6.20 8.47
C VAL A 233 -11.92 6.82 9.40
N GLY A 234 -12.73 7.72 8.87
CA GLY A 234 -13.75 8.40 9.66
C GLY A 234 -14.69 9.24 8.82
N PHE A 235 -15.71 9.79 9.47
CA PHE A 235 -16.64 10.73 8.87
C PHE A 235 -17.11 11.78 9.87
N SER A 236 -17.57 12.91 9.35
CA SER A 236 -18.28 13.97 10.06
C SER A 236 -19.31 14.59 9.11
N GLY A 237 -20.04 15.61 9.54
CA GLY A 237 -20.96 16.31 8.64
C GLY A 237 -22.15 16.89 9.39
N ARG A 238 -23.34 16.74 8.81
CA ARG A 238 -24.59 17.25 9.38
C ARG A 238 -25.75 16.32 9.08
N ALA A 239 -26.65 16.16 10.04
CA ALA A 239 -27.88 15.41 9.80
C ALA A 239 -29.03 15.87 10.70
N GLY A 240 -30.24 15.73 10.20
CA GLY A 240 -31.48 15.79 10.96
C GLY A 240 -32.28 14.50 10.72
N ASN A 241 -33.44 14.62 10.08
CA ASN A 241 -34.24 13.47 9.65
C ASN A 241 -33.58 12.67 8.52
N LEU A 242 -32.68 13.31 7.77
CA LEU A 242 -31.89 12.75 6.69
C LEU A 242 -30.43 13.19 6.90
N VAL A 243 -29.50 12.59 6.15
CA VAL A 243 -28.11 13.05 6.08
C VAL A 243 -28.04 14.26 5.15
N ASP A 244 -27.82 15.43 5.74
CA ASP A 244 -27.76 16.70 5.03
C ASP A 244 -26.38 16.93 4.41
N GLN A 245 -25.32 16.59 5.14
CA GLN A 245 -23.93 16.77 4.73
C GLN A 245 -23.06 15.60 5.17
N LEU A 246 -22.13 15.21 4.31
CA LEU A 246 -21.11 14.21 4.63
C LEU A 246 -19.71 14.76 4.32
N ILE A 247 -18.80 14.56 5.26
CA ILE A 247 -17.37 14.85 5.14
C ILE A 247 -16.66 13.55 5.50
N LEU A 248 -16.06 12.88 4.52
CA LEU A 248 -15.20 11.74 4.79
C LEU A 248 -13.84 12.23 5.26
N HIS A 249 -13.19 11.43 6.10
CA HIS A 249 -11.82 11.66 6.52
C HIS A 249 -10.95 10.48 6.09
N CYS A 250 -9.83 10.80 5.47
CA CYS A 250 -8.88 9.86 4.91
C CYS A 250 -7.63 9.74 5.79
N GLY A 251 -7.11 8.52 5.91
CA GLY A 251 -5.81 8.24 6.50
C GLY A 251 -4.91 7.57 5.46
N SER A 252 -3.63 7.96 5.43
CA SER A 252 -2.64 7.32 4.58
C SER A 252 -2.34 5.92 5.10
N LEU A 253 -2.35 4.94 4.21
CA LEU A 253 -2.04 3.56 4.56
C LEU A 253 -0.54 3.42 4.80
N SER A 254 -0.17 2.56 5.74
CA SER A 254 1.21 2.22 6.08
C SER A 254 1.26 0.79 6.59
N LEU A 255 2.45 0.19 6.58
CA LEU A 255 2.67 -1.16 7.07
C LEU A 255 3.29 -1.15 8.46
N ASP A 256 2.70 -1.93 9.36
CA ASP A 256 3.24 -2.24 10.68
C ASP A 256 3.36 -3.77 10.81
N GLY A 257 4.52 -4.29 10.38
CA GLY A 257 4.72 -5.72 10.16
C GLY A 257 3.81 -6.24 9.05
N ILE A 258 2.90 -7.16 9.40
CA ILE A 258 1.89 -7.72 8.47
C ILE A 258 0.56 -6.95 8.50
N ASN A 259 0.42 -5.94 9.34
CA ASN A 259 -0.81 -5.17 9.46
C ASN A 259 -0.73 -3.94 8.55
N VAL A 260 -1.83 -3.63 7.88
CA VAL A 260 -2.00 -2.35 7.19
C VAL A 260 -2.74 -1.42 8.15
N VAL A 261 -2.07 -0.35 8.55
CA VAL A 261 -2.62 0.68 9.44
C VAL A 261 -2.87 1.96 8.66
N ALA A 262 -3.87 2.74 9.05
CA ALA A 262 -4.11 4.06 8.49
C ALA A 262 -3.68 5.15 9.46
N ILE A 263 -2.95 6.13 8.95
CA ILE A 263 -2.34 7.21 9.72
C ILE A 263 -2.94 8.54 9.26
N GLY A 264 -3.35 9.36 10.22
CA GLY A 264 -3.95 10.67 9.97
C GLY A 264 -5.46 10.62 9.74
N ASN A 265 -6.03 11.80 9.54
CA ASN A 265 -7.47 12.01 9.42
C ASN A 265 -7.72 13.32 8.64
N MET A 266 -7.38 13.30 7.35
CA MET A 266 -7.51 14.45 6.46
C MET A 266 -8.94 14.54 5.92
N PRO A 267 -9.68 15.63 6.17
CA PRO A 267 -11.04 15.77 5.66
C PRO A 267 -11.05 15.99 4.14
N LEU A 268 -11.99 15.33 3.45
CA LEU A 268 -12.35 15.64 2.07
C LEU A 268 -13.32 16.83 2.02
N PRO A 269 -13.52 17.46 0.84
CA PRO A 269 -14.54 18.49 0.68
C PRO A 269 -15.94 17.98 1.10
N PRO A 270 -16.74 18.80 1.80
CA PRO A 270 -18.09 18.41 2.19
C PRO A 270 -18.98 18.18 0.97
N VAL A 271 -19.83 17.16 1.03
CA VAL A 271 -20.89 16.90 0.04
C VAL A 271 -22.25 17.02 0.70
N GLY A 272 -23.19 17.69 0.04
CA GLY A 272 -24.50 18.03 0.59
C GLY A 272 -24.61 19.49 1.04
N GLY A 273 -25.62 19.77 1.86
CA GLY A 273 -26.05 21.12 2.25
C GLY A 273 -25.69 21.49 3.68
N ASN A 274 -26.18 22.64 4.15
CA ASN A 274 -25.94 23.13 5.51
C ASN A 274 -27.08 22.82 6.50
N GLY A 275 -28.02 21.93 6.12
CA GLY A 275 -29.14 21.51 6.97
C GLY A 275 -28.70 20.69 8.19
N GLY A 276 -29.65 20.35 9.05
CA GLY A 276 -29.45 19.45 10.20
C GLY A 276 -28.51 19.98 11.29
N ASP A 277 -28.27 19.11 12.28
CA ASP A 277 -27.35 19.34 13.39
C ASP A 277 -25.94 18.84 13.04
N PRO A 278 -24.88 19.51 13.54
CA PRO A 278 -23.51 19.09 13.27
C PRO A 278 -23.21 17.72 13.90
N ILE A 279 -22.54 16.89 13.12
CA ILE A 279 -22.01 15.59 13.53
C ILE A 279 -20.52 15.77 13.81
N ALA A 280 -20.10 15.52 15.05
CA ALA A 280 -18.69 15.44 15.40
C ALA A 280 -17.99 14.30 14.64
N LEU A 281 -16.67 14.39 14.49
CA LEU A 281 -15.87 13.33 13.89
C LEU A 281 -16.11 11.99 14.58
N ILE A 282 -16.45 10.98 13.79
CA ILE A 282 -16.56 9.58 14.17
C ILE A 282 -15.49 8.83 13.39
N THR A 283 -14.53 8.27 14.09
CA THR A 283 -13.45 7.46 13.51
C THR A 283 -13.75 5.98 13.65
N CYS A 284 -13.15 5.19 12.78
CA CYS A 284 -12.94 3.79 13.05
C CYS A 284 -12.07 3.62 14.31
N PRO A 285 -12.14 2.47 15.00
CA PRO A 285 -11.21 2.14 16.06
C PRO A 285 -9.75 2.21 15.56
N ASP A 286 -8.81 2.47 16.48
CA ASP A 286 -7.40 2.60 16.16
C ASP A 286 -6.87 1.38 15.38
N GLY A 287 -6.08 1.65 14.34
CA GLY A 287 -5.52 0.62 13.46
C GLY A 287 -6.53 0.01 12.47
N GLN A 288 -7.77 0.51 12.39
CA GLN A 288 -8.77 0.03 11.44
C GLN A 288 -9.06 1.06 10.34
N THR A 289 -9.52 0.54 9.20
CA THR A 289 -10.04 1.33 8.08
C THR A 289 -11.49 0.99 7.82
N ALA A 290 -12.21 1.85 7.12
CA ALA A 290 -13.55 1.51 6.64
C ALA A 290 -13.45 0.44 5.55
N ALA A 291 -13.94 -0.76 5.85
CA ALA A 291 -14.13 -1.85 4.89
C ALA A 291 -15.48 -1.73 4.14
N GLY A 292 -16.29 -0.73 4.45
CA GLY A 292 -17.59 -0.51 3.82
C GLY A 292 -18.38 0.61 4.48
N ALA A 293 -19.63 0.74 4.06
CA ALA A 293 -20.57 1.73 4.57
C ALA A 293 -21.82 1.06 5.15
N LEU A 294 -22.28 1.56 6.29
CA LEU A 294 -23.59 1.26 6.84
C LEU A 294 -24.53 2.39 6.41
N ILE A 295 -25.47 2.08 5.54
CA ILE A 295 -26.40 3.06 4.98
C ILE A 295 -27.82 2.72 5.44
N ARG A 296 -28.56 3.75 5.87
CA ARG A 296 -30.01 3.69 5.99
C ARG A 296 -30.63 4.55 4.90
N ALA A 297 -31.51 3.97 4.09
CA ALA A 297 -32.10 4.68 2.98
C ALA A 297 -33.56 4.28 2.73
N GLY A 298 -34.41 5.29 2.58
CA GLY A 298 -35.77 5.22 2.07
C GLY A 298 -35.86 6.19 0.90
N ASP A 299 -36.58 7.30 1.09
CA ASP A 299 -36.71 8.27 0.02
C ASP A 299 -35.39 9.05 -0.23
N GLY A 300 -34.58 9.25 0.81
CA GLY A 300 -33.21 9.76 0.72
C GLY A 300 -32.25 8.91 1.57
N ILE A 301 -31.11 9.47 1.94
CA ILE A 301 -30.22 8.85 2.94
C ILE A 301 -30.70 9.25 4.33
N ASP A 302 -31.36 8.32 5.02
CA ASP A 302 -31.84 8.50 6.39
C ASP A 302 -30.69 8.50 7.39
N GLY A 303 -29.66 7.68 7.16
CA GLY A 303 -28.54 7.60 8.08
C GLY A 303 -27.29 6.99 7.46
N PHE A 304 -26.15 7.34 8.05
CA PHE A 304 -24.83 6.92 7.59
C PHE A 304 -23.94 6.50 8.77
N GLY A 305 -23.17 5.45 8.55
CA GLY A 305 -22.07 5.01 9.39
C GLY A 305 -21.04 4.23 8.57
N LEU A 306 -19.93 3.89 9.19
CA LEU A 306 -18.86 3.07 8.63
C LEU A 306 -18.87 1.65 9.21
N LEU A 307 -18.46 0.70 8.38
CA LEU A 307 -18.10 -0.68 8.73
C LEU A 307 -16.56 -0.73 8.77
N CYS A 308 -15.98 -0.84 9.96
CA CYS A 308 -14.55 -0.74 10.19
C CYS A 308 -13.91 -2.11 10.39
N SER A 309 -12.79 -2.39 9.73
CA SER A 309 -12.05 -3.64 9.90
C SER A 309 -10.56 -3.39 9.97
N PRO A 310 -9.81 -4.18 10.77
CA PRO A 310 -8.37 -4.30 10.60
C PRO A 310 -8.05 -4.97 9.24
N LEU A 311 -6.91 -4.58 8.68
CA LEU A 311 -6.38 -5.11 7.44
C LEU A 311 -5.05 -5.82 7.70
N THR A 312 -4.88 -6.99 7.10
CA THR A 312 -3.63 -7.75 7.17
C THR A 312 -3.19 -8.18 5.77
N VAL A 313 -1.88 -8.12 5.53
CA VAL A 313 -1.24 -8.71 4.36
C VAL A 313 -1.37 -10.23 4.44
N ARG A 314 -1.82 -10.84 3.35
CA ARG A 314 -1.75 -12.29 3.16
C ARG A 314 -0.52 -12.61 2.31
N PRO A 315 0.29 -13.59 2.71
CA PRO A 315 1.37 -14.11 1.88
C PRO A 315 0.81 -14.78 0.62
#